data_AF-A0A7Y5GIK4-F1
#
_entry.id   AF-A0A7Y5GIK4-F1
#
_cell.length_a   1.000
_cell.length_b   1.000
_cell.length_c   1.000
_cell.angle_alpha   90.00
_cell.angle_beta   90.00
_cell.angle_gamma   90.00
#
_symmetry.space_group_name_H-M   'P 1'
#
loop_
_entity.id
_entity.type
_entity.pdbx_description
1 polymer ?
#
loop_
_entity_poly.entity_id
_entity_poly.type
_entity_poly.pdbx_seq_one_letter_code
_entity_poly.pdbx_strand_id
1 'polypeptide(L)' 'VDKNQQQMRAYREMSDEDLFEKQWVRVTLGPEEMPGYKAPRVVCEECGEGINFKREVIRNGKTLCKSCAGECYYEPA' A
#
# COMPACT_ATOMS: atom_id res chain seq x y z
N VAL A 1 24.72 -5.63 32.43
CA VAL A 1 23.57 -6.30 31.77
C VAL A 1 23.42 -5.70 30.39
N ASP A 2 23.15 -6.51 29.36
CA ASP A 2 23.04 -6.05 27.97
C ASP A 2 21.90 -5.03 27.81
N LYS A 3 22.14 -3.95 27.06
CA LYS A 3 21.19 -2.85 26.83
C LYS A 3 19.97 -3.35 26.06
N ASN A 4 20.17 -4.23 25.08
CA ASN A 4 19.07 -4.77 24.28
C ASN A 4 18.08 -5.56 25.15
N GLN A 5 18.61 -6.43 26.02
CA GLN A 5 17.81 -7.24 26.94
C GLN A 5 16.98 -6.38 27.90
N GLN A 6 17.54 -5.27 28.41
CA GLN A 6 16.82 -4.33 29.27
C GLN A 6 15.66 -3.64 28.54
N GLN A 7 15.89 -3.20 27.30
CA GLN A 7 14.86 -2.55 26.49
C GLN A 7 13.73 -3.53 26.11
N MET A 8 14.09 -4.75 25.71
CA MET A 8 13.11 -5.79 25.38
C MET A 8 12.23 -6.17 26.58
N ARG A 9 12.80 -6.15 27.79
CA ARG A 9 12.04 -6.34 29.01
C ARG A 9 11.08 -5.17 29.28
N ALA A 10 11.57 -3.94 29.20
CA ALA A 10 10.76 -2.74 29.41
C ALA A 10 9.54 -2.71 28.46
N TYR A 11 9.73 -2.94 27.16
CA TYR A 11 8.63 -2.93 26.19
C TYR A 11 7.58 -4.03 26.40
N ARG A 12 7.92 -5.13 27.08
CA ARG A 12 6.95 -6.20 27.41
C ARG A 12 6.15 -5.91 28.67
N GLU A 13 6.67 -5.07 29.55
CA GLU A 13 6.10 -4.81 30.89
C GLU A 13 5.37 -3.47 30.96
N MET A 14 5.74 -2.48 30.14
CA MET A 14 5.07 -1.18 30.04
C MET A 14 3.64 -1.31 29.54
N SER A 15 2.75 -0.43 29.99
CA SER A 15 1.36 -0.42 29.52
C SER A 15 1.26 0.21 28.12
N ASP A 16 0.13 -0.01 27.44
CA ASP A 16 -0.12 0.57 26.12
C ASP A 16 -0.06 2.11 26.16
N GLU A 17 -0.47 2.74 27.25
CA GLU A 17 -0.44 4.20 27.42
C GLU A 17 0.97 4.77 27.56
N ASP A 18 1.90 4.02 28.16
CA ASP A 18 3.31 4.42 28.25
C ASP A 18 4.05 4.17 26.92
N LEU A 19 3.58 3.22 26.12
CA LEU A 19 4.17 2.84 24.84
C LEU A 19 3.62 3.66 23.66
N PHE A 20 2.36 4.06 23.71
CA PHE A 20 1.64 4.60 22.57
C PHE A 20 0.75 5.79 22.93
N GLU A 21 0.77 6.80 22.08
CA GLU A 21 -0.26 7.84 22.04
C GLU A 21 -1.27 7.52 20.94
N LYS A 22 -2.57 7.69 21.23
CA LYS A 22 -3.66 7.46 20.28
C LYS A 22 -4.52 8.70 20.10
N GLN A 23 -4.87 8.99 18.86
CA GLN A 23 -5.72 10.12 18.51
C GLN A 23 -6.74 9.73 17.45
N TRP A 24 -7.95 10.25 17.59
CA TRP A 24 -8.96 10.17 16.54
C TRP A 24 -8.62 11.17 15.43
N VAL A 25 -8.49 10.67 14.21
CA VAL A 25 -8.19 11.48 13.04
C VAL A 25 -9.24 11.26 11.95
N ARG A 26 -9.37 12.24 11.06
CA ARG A 26 -10.15 12.11 9.83
C ARG A 26 -9.20 12.14 8.65
N VAL A 27 -9.34 11.16 7.77
CA VAL A 27 -8.60 11.08 6.51
C VAL A 27 -9.60 11.10 5.35
N THR A 28 -9.21 11.76 4.26
CA THR A 28 -9.96 11.71 3.01
C THR A 28 -9.40 10.55 2.19
N LEU A 29 -10.21 9.50 2.00
CA LEU A 29 -9.83 8.35 1.19
C LEU A 29 -10.66 8.33 -0.08
N GLY A 30 -10.05 7.90 -1.18
CA GLY A 30 -10.76 7.64 -2.42
C GLY A 30 -11.71 6.44 -2.27
N PRO A 31 -12.82 6.35 -3.05
CA PRO A 31 -13.69 5.18 -3.04
C PRO A 31 -12.95 3.87 -3.32
N GLU A 32 -11.90 3.91 -4.14
CA GLU A 32 -11.05 2.77 -4.47
C GLU A 32 -10.27 2.15 -3.30
N GLU A 33 -10.10 2.89 -2.21
CA GLU A 33 -9.44 2.40 -1.00
C GLU A 33 -10.43 1.84 0.03
N MET A 34 -11.74 2.03 -0.19
CA MET A 34 -12.77 1.57 0.72
C MET A 34 -13.06 0.07 0.54
N PRO A 35 -13.31 -0.69 1.64
CA PRO A 35 -13.72 -2.07 1.55
C PRO A 35 -14.97 -2.25 0.69
N GLY A 36 -14.98 -3.27 -0.17
CA GLY A 36 -16.12 -3.58 -1.03
C GLY A 36 -16.23 -2.74 -2.31
N TYR A 37 -15.24 -1.90 -2.60
CA TYR A 37 -15.19 -1.16 -3.86
C TYR A 37 -15.13 -2.10 -5.07
N LYS A 38 -16.09 -1.95 -5.99
CA LYS A 38 -16.13 -2.65 -7.28
C LYS A 38 -15.71 -1.69 -8.39
N ALA A 39 -14.42 -1.67 -8.70
CA ALA A 39 -13.89 -0.91 -9.84
C ALA A 39 -14.28 -1.57 -11.17
N PRO A 40 -14.47 -0.79 -12.25
CA PRO A 40 -14.37 -1.33 -13.60
C PRO A 40 -13.00 -2.00 -13.78
N ARG A 41 -13.00 -3.19 -14.38
CA ARG A 41 -11.75 -3.84 -14.78
C ARG A 41 -11.30 -3.21 -16.09
N VAL A 42 -10.15 -2.55 -16.07
CA VAL A 42 -9.54 -1.95 -17.25
C VAL A 42 -8.52 -2.92 -17.82
N VAL A 43 -8.21 -2.85 -19.11
CA VAL A 43 -7.22 -3.74 -19.75
C VAL A 43 -6.00 -2.91 -20.15
N CYS A 44 -4.81 -3.39 -19.79
CA CYS A 44 -3.56 -2.76 -20.22
C CYS A 44 -3.42 -2.85 -21.75
N GLU A 45 -3.18 -1.72 -22.39
CA GLU A 45 -3.03 -1.64 -23.85
C GLU A 45 -1.71 -2.24 -24.37
N GLU A 46 -0.76 -2.56 -23.48
CA GLU A 46 0.55 -3.14 -23.86
C GLU A 46 0.62 -4.66 -23.61
N CYS A 47 0.28 -5.12 -22.40
CA CYS A 47 0.36 -6.55 -22.05
C CYS A 47 -0.97 -7.30 -22.09
N GLY A 48 -2.12 -6.61 -22.20
CA GLY A 48 -3.45 -7.24 -22.21
C GLY A 48 -3.94 -7.72 -20.84
N GLU A 49 -3.17 -7.51 -19.76
CA GLU A 49 -3.61 -7.87 -18.41
C GLU A 49 -4.71 -6.96 -17.89
N GLY A 50 -5.58 -7.51 -17.05
CA GLY A 50 -6.62 -6.74 -16.38
C GLY A 50 -6.07 -5.95 -15.19
N ILE A 51 -6.26 -4.63 -15.22
CA ILE A 51 -5.93 -3.69 -14.17
C ILE A 51 -7.12 -3.56 -13.22
N ASN A 52 -6.86 -3.67 -11.92
CA ASN A 52 -7.86 -3.57 -10.86
C ASN A 52 -7.60 -2.35 -9.98
N PHE A 53 -8.63 -1.92 -9.25
CA PHE A 53 -8.55 -0.88 -8.22
C PHE A 53 -7.99 0.47 -8.72
N LYS A 54 -8.32 0.85 -9.96
CA LYS A 54 -7.85 2.09 -10.59
C LYS A 54 -6.32 2.26 -10.61
N ARG A 55 -5.59 1.16 -10.76
CA ARG A 55 -4.11 1.17 -10.78
C ARG A 55 -3.53 1.43 -12.17
N GLU A 56 -4.35 1.84 -13.12
CA GLU A 56 -3.93 2.21 -14.46
C GLU A 56 -3.12 3.51 -14.45
N VAL A 57 -2.13 3.56 -15.33
CA VAL A 57 -1.33 4.75 -15.61
C VAL A 57 -1.66 5.21 -17.01
N ILE A 58 -2.06 6.46 -17.16
CA ILE A 58 -2.26 7.09 -18.47
C ILE A 58 -0.93 7.69 -18.91
N ARG A 59 -0.32 7.13 -19.96
CA ARG A 59 0.95 7.63 -20.53
C ARG A 59 0.85 7.70 -22.04
N ASN A 60 1.14 8.86 -22.62
CA ASN A 60 1.03 9.10 -24.08
C ASN A 60 -0.33 8.70 -24.66
N GLY A 61 -1.42 8.93 -23.89
CA GLY A 61 -2.78 8.57 -24.28
C GLY A 61 -3.13 7.09 -24.17
N LYS A 62 -2.21 6.23 -23.72
CA LYS A 62 -2.46 4.80 -23.48
C LYS A 62 -2.68 4.51 -22.01
N THR A 63 -3.57 3.56 -21.74
CA THR A 63 -3.89 3.00 -20.44
C THR A 63 -3.01 1.78 -20.18
N LEU A 64 -2.09 1.89 -19.23
CA LEU A 64 -1.05 0.89 -18.98
C LEU A 64 -1.13 0.38 -17.54
N CYS A 65 -0.71 -0.88 -17.32
CA CYS A 65 -0.41 -1.34 -15.97
C CYS A 65 0.89 -0.69 -15.47
N LYS A 66 1.12 -0.66 -14.15
CA LYS A 66 2.33 -0.08 -13.55
C LYS A 66 3.62 -0.65 -14.14
N SER A 67 3.67 -1.95 -14.39
CA SER A 67 4.86 -2.61 -14.97
C SER A 67 5.18 -2.05 -16.37
N CYS A 68 4.21 -2.10 -17.28
CA CYS A 68 4.29 -1.52 -18.64
C CYS A 68 4.56 0.00 -18.63
N ALA A 69 4.06 0.72 -17.63
CA ALA A 69 4.32 2.14 -17.46
C ALA A 69 5.76 2.47 -17.01
N GLY A 70 6.58 1.47 -16.68
CA GLY A 70 7.97 1.62 -16.22
C GLY A 70 8.14 1.59 -14.70
N GLU A 71 7.11 1.25 -13.94
CA GLU A 71 7.14 1.06 -12.48
C GLU A 71 7.26 -0.42 -12.09
N CYS A 72 7.86 -1.26 -12.95
CA CYS A 72 8.12 -2.65 -12.61
C CYS A 72 9.15 -2.72 -11.47
N TYR A 73 8.83 -3.44 -10.39
CA TYR A 73 9.70 -3.57 -9.22
C TYR A 73 10.53 -4.86 -9.22
N TYR A 74 10.45 -5.65 -10.28
CA TYR A 74 11.16 -6.92 -10.43
C TYR A 74 11.77 -7.04 -11.82
N GLU A 75 12.80 -7.87 -11.93
CA GLU A 75 13.45 -8.23 -13.18
C GLU A 75 13.16 -9.71 -13.52
N PRO A 76 13.20 -10.09 -14.80
CA PRO A 76 13.21 -11.50 -15.19
C PRO A 76 14.39 -12.24 -14.53
N ALA A 77 14.21 -13.52 -14.23
CA ALA A 77 15.25 -14.38 -13.68
C ALA A 77 16.37 -14.67 -14.69
#